data_AF-A0A7V0V3F6-F1
#
_entry.id   AF-A0A7V0V3F6-F1
#
_cell.length_a   1.000
_cell.length_b   1.000
_cell.length_c   1.000
_cell.angle_alpha   90.00
_cell.angle_beta   90.00
_cell.angle_gamma   90.00
#
_symmetry.space_group_name_H-M   'P 1'
#
loop_
_entity.id
_entity.type
_entity.pdbx_description
1 polymer ?
#
loop_
_entity_poly.entity_id
_entity_poly.type
_entity_poly.pdbx_seq_one_letter_code
_entity_poly.pdbx_strand_id
1 'polypeptide(L)'
;MGLSGKLLDGRPHPMRAVALFVEDVLAKREGVACCRMPVADVEQFWTLLTRKLHQRGLRDKHIQEALRGRLFGQCPRCLLRFDAQYLAWLVEHRREDAPPREAKKVARFSEGRCINEECSSTEWMLYWRPRLR
;
A
#
# COMPACT_ATOMS: atom_id res chain seq x y z
N MET A 1 -24.48 2.08 -9.66
CA MET A 1 -23.34 3.01 -9.77
C MET A 1 -22.06 2.20 -9.76
N GLY A 2 -21.51 1.93 -10.94
CA GLY A 2 -20.34 1.06 -11.11
C GLY A 2 -19.04 1.76 -10.75
N LEU A 3 -18.29 1.21 -9.80
CA LEU A 3 -16.92 1.60 -9.49
C LEU A 3 -16.02 1.11 -10.64
N SER A 4 -15.87 1.93 -11.69
CA SER A 4 -14.90 1.68 -12.76
C SER A 4 -13.48 2.02 -12.25
N GLY A 5 -12.97 1.22 -11.31
CA GLY A 5 -11.53 1.17 -11.05
C GLY A 5 -10.87 0.52 -12.25
N LYS A 6 -10.11 1.29 -13.04
CA LYS A 6 -9.30 0.73 -14.13
C LYS A 6 -8.25 -0.18 -13.49
N LEU A 7 -8.51 -1.49 -13.50
CA LEU A 7 -7.48 -2.50 -13.35
C LEU A 7 -6.48 -2.28 -14.49
N LEU A 8 -5.21 -2.04 -14.14
CA LEU A 8 -4.12 -1.94 -15.11
C LEU A 8 -3.84 -3.35 -15.67
N ASP A 9 -4.69 -3.81 -16.58
CA ASP A 9 -4.72 -5.20 -17.09
C ASP A 9 -3.89 -5.36 -18.38
N GLY A 10 -2.62 -4.97 -18.31
CA GLY A 10 -1.69 -5.07 -19.43
C GLY A 10 -0.26 -5.10 -18.91
N ARG A 11 0.14 -6.25 -18.33
CA ARG A 11 1.31 -6.44 -17.44
C ARG A 11 2.51 -5.56 -17.79
N PRO A 12 2.59 -4.34 -17.22
CA PRO A 12 3.86 -3.65 -17.10
C PRO A 12 4.72 -4.50 -16.14
N HIS A 13 6.05 -4.37 -16.19
CA HIS A 13 6.89 -4.79 -15.07
C HIS A 13 6.22 -4.31 -13.76
N PRO A 14 6.08 -5.13 -12.70
CA PRO A 14 5.31 -4.78 -11.50
C PRO A 14 5.59 -3.35 -11.00
N MET A 15 6.87 -2.96 -11.02
CA MET A 15 7.31 -1.60 -10.70
C MET A 15 6.79 -0.47 -11.58
N ARG A 16 6.54 -0.70 -12.86
CA ARG A 16 5.89 0.28 -13.73
C ARG A 16 4.41 0.44 -13.38
N ALA A 17 3.71 -0.63 -13.00
CA ALA A 17 2.32 -0.53 -12.52
C ALA A 17 2.25 0.23 -11.18
N VAL A 18 3.20 -0.02 -10.28
CA VAL A 18 3.37 0.72 -9.01
C VAL A 18 3.61 2.21 -9.27
N ALA A 19 4.55 2.55 -10.15
CA ALA A 19 4.85 3.94 -10.48
C ALA A 19 3.62 4.66 -11.08
N LEU A 20 2.91 4.03 -12.01
CA LEU A 20 1.69 4.58 -12.59
C LEU A 20 0.61 4.78 -11.53
N PHE A 21 0.43 3.84 -10.61
CA PHE A 21 -0.51 4.00 -9.49
C PHE A 21 -0.14 5.18 -8.61
N VAL A 22 1.14 5.37 -8.26
CA VAL A 22 1.60 6.53 -7.48
C VAL A 22 1.31 7.83 -8.22
N GLU A 23 1.62 7.93 -9.51
CA GLU A 23 1.29 9.12 -10.30
C GLU A 23 -0.22 9.38 -10.35
N ASP A 24 -1.05 8.33 -10.51
CA ASP A 24 -2.50 8.44 -10.50
C ASP A 24 -3.04 8.95 -9.16
N VAL A 25 -2.56 8.41 -8.04
CA VAL A 25 -2.91 8.85 -6.68
C VAL A 25 -2.55 10.31 -6.48
N LEU A 26 -1.40 10.72 -6.99
CA LEU A 26 -0.89 12.08 -6.85
C LEU A 26 -1.59 13.08 -7.79
N ALA A 27 -2.10 12.63 -8.94
CA ALA A 27 -2.79 13.47 -9.91
C ALA A 27 -4.29 13.65 -9.57
N LYS A 28 -4.93 12.62 -9.02
CA LYS A 28 -6.39 12.61 -8.81
C LYS A 28 -6.79 13.28 -7.49
N ARG A 29 -7.57 14.35 -7.59
CA ARG A 29 -8.32 14.93 -6.46
C ARG A 29 -9.66 14.23 -6.22
N GLU A 30 -10.19 13.57 -7.25
CA GLU A 30 -11.49 12.89 -7.26
C GLU A 30 -11.34 11.53 -7.98
N GLY A 31 -12.05 10.50 -7.51
CA GLY A 31 -12.00 9.12 -8.04
C GLY A 31 -11.15 8.13 -7.23
N VAL A 32 -11.58 6.87 -7.22
CA VAL A 32 -10.90 5.75 -6.55
C VAL A 32 -9.84 5.17 -7.50
N ALA A 33 -8.64 4.90 -6.99
CA ALA A 33 -7.62 4.14 -7.71
C ALA A 33 -7.35 2.83 -6.97
N CYS A 34 -7.00 1.77 -7.70
CA CYS A 34 -6.56 0.51 -7.12
C CYS A 34 -5.42 -0.11 -7.93
N CYS A 35 -4.47 -0.75 -7.26
CA CYS A 35 -3.47 -1.59 -7.91
C CYS A 35 -3.34 -2.93 -7.18
N ARG A 36 -3.08 -3.98 -7.95
CA ARG A 36 -2.67 -5.30 -7.44
C ARG A 36 -1.15 -5.35 -7.53
N MET A 37 -0.49 -5.79 -6.46
CA MET A 37 0.97 -5.92 -6.47
C MET A 37 1.45 -7.05 -5.55
N PRO A 38 2.64 -7.62 -5.83
CA PRO A 38 3.33 -8.49 -4.89
C PRO A 38 3.54 -7.80 -3.54
N VAL A 39 3.41 -8.55 -2.45
CA VAL A 39 3.71 -8.04 -1.09
C VAL A 39 5.18 -7.63 -0.98
N ALA A 40 6.07 -8.35 -1.67
CA ALA A 40 7.50 -8.02 -1.72
C ALA A 40 7.79 -6.63 -2.32
N ASP A 41 6.90 -6.10 -3.17
CA ASP A 41 7.09 -4.79 -3.82
C ASP A 41 6.57 -3.62 -2.96
N VAL A 42 5.95 -3.91 -1.81
CA VAL A 42 5.26 -2.91 -0.99
C VAL A 42 6.21 -1.91 -0.34
N GLU A 43 7.37 -2.36 0.12
CA GLU A 43 8.42 -1.47 0.65
C GLU A 43 8.83 -0.45 -0.43
N GLN A 44 9.10 -0.94 -1.65
CA GLN A 44 9.48 -0.08 -2.76
C GLN A 44 8.36 0.88 -3.16
N PHE A 45 7.10 0.45 -3.14
CA PHE A 45 5.94 1.33 -3.31
C PHE A 45 5.92 2.44 -2.26
N TRP A 46 6.09 2.08 -0.98
CA TRP A 46 6.07 3.04 0.11
C TRP A 46 7.17 4.08 -0.06
N THR A 47 8.40 3.65 -0.33
CA THR A 47 9.53 4.55 -0.63
C THR A 47 9.25 5.45 -1.83
N LEU A 48 8.65 4.92 -2.90
CA LEU A 48 8.34 5.72 -4.09
C LEU A 48 7.30 6.80 -3.79
N LEU A 49 6.23 6.43 -3.07
CA LEU A 49 5.15 7.31 -2.68
C LEU A 49 5.64 8.42 -1.75
N THR A 50 6.35 8.08 -0.68
CA THR A 50 6.87 9.07 0.29
C THR A 50 7.86 10.00 -0.38
N ARG A 51 8.79 9.49 -1.20
CA ARG A 51 9.72 10.31 -1.99
C ARG A 51 8.98 11.31 -2.88
N LYS A 52 7.94 10.88 -3.59
CA LYS A 52 7.15 11.77 -4.46
C LYS A 52 6.35 12.82 -3.67
N LEU A 53 5.86 12.47 -2.49
CA LEU A 53 5.18 13.42 -1.60
C LEU A 53 6.17 14.45 -1.01
N HIS A 54 7.39 14.02 -0.64
CA HIS A 54 8.47 14.92 -0.24
C HIS A 54 8.89 15.88 -1.34
N GLN A 55 9.02 15.39 -2.59
CA GLN A 55 9.30 16.24 -3.76
C GLN A 55 8.21 17.30 -4.01
N ARG A 56 6.99 17.08 -3.49
CA ARG A 56 5.88 18.04 -3.50
C ARG A 56 5.82 18.93 -2.25
N GLY A 57 6.84 18.88 -1.39
CA GLY A 57 6.95 19.71 -0.19
C GLY A 57 6.23 19.20 1.05
N LEU A 58 5.73 17.95 1.05
CA LEU A 58 5.14 17.36 2.26
C LEU A 58 6.24 16.89 3.23
N ARG A 59 6.00 17.11 4.52
CA ARG A 59 6.78 16.55 5.64
C ARG A 59 6.11 15.26 6.14
N ASP A 60 6.84 14.40 6.84
CA ASP A 60 6.35 13.08 7.30
C ASP A 60 4.99 13.16 8.01
N LYS A 61 4.84 14.11 8.94
CA LYS A 61 3.56 14.31 9.64
C LYS A 61 2.39 14.61 8.69
N HIS A 62 2.64 15.41 7.65
CA HIS A 62 1.62 15.74 6.65
C HIS A 62 1.37 14.58 5.69
N ILE A 63 2.38 13.73 5.43
CA ILE A 63 2.23 12.52 4.63
C ILE A 63 1.29 11.56 5.35
N GLN A 64 1.52 11.28 6.63
CA GLN A 64 0.66 10.42 7.43
C GLN A 64 -0.79 10.94 7.46
N GLU A 65 -0.99 12.24 7.65
CA GLU A 65 -2.32 12.88 7.60
C GLU A 65 -2.96 12.83 6.20
N ALA A 66 -2.17 12.99 5.14
CA ALA A 66 -2.65 12.95 3.76
C ALA A 66 -3.08 11.54 3.34
N LEU A 67 -2.40 10.50 3.84
CA LEU A 67 -2.71 9.11 3.56
C LEU A 67 -3.80 8.53 4.46
N ARG A 68 -3.99 9.10 5.66
CA ARG A 68 -4.98 8.65 6.65
C ARG A 68 -6.39 8.59 6.07
N GLY A 69 -6.97 7.39 6.13
CA GLY A 69 -8.32 7.11 5.62
C GLY A 69 -8.44 7.17 4.09
N ARG A 70 -7.33 7.38 3.37
CA ARG A 70 -7.30 7.47 1.90
C ARG A 70 -6.61 6.29 1.28
N LEU A 71 -5.46 5.88 1.83
CA LEU A 71 -4.73 4.69 1.38
C LEU A 71 -5.01 3.54 2.34
N PHE A 72 -5.39 2.38 1.79
CA PHE A 72 -5.49 1.13 2.53
C PHE A 72 -5.10 -0.04 1.63
N GLY A 73 -4.55 -1.08 2.24
CA GLY A 73 -4.31 -2.36 1.58
C GLY A 73 -5.33 -3.41 1.99
N GLN A 74 -5.53 -4.39 1.11
CA GLN A 74 -6.35 -5.54 1.36
C GLN A 74 -5.73 -6.79 0.74
N CYS A 75 -5.72 -7.89 1.48
CA CYS A 75 -5.41 -9.19 0.89
C CYS A 75 -6.58 -9.66 0.01
N PRO A 76 -6.36 -10.01 -1.28
CA PRO A 76 -7.44 -10.49 -2.15
C PRO A 76 -7.98 -11.87 -1.75
N ARG A 77 -7.26 -12.62 -0.90
CA ARG A 77 -7.63 -13.99 -0.49
C ARG A 77 -8.36 -14.02 0.85
N CYS A 78 -7.74 -13.53 1.93
CA CYS A 78 -8.33 -13.56 3.27
C CYS A 78 -9.07 -12.26 3.63
N LEU A 79 -9.14 -11.29 2.72
CA LEU A 79 -9.82 -10.00 2.88
C LEU A 79 -9.32 -9.11 4.03
N LEU A 80 -8.24 -9.51 4.71
CA LEU A 80 -7.58 -8.71 5.74
C LEU A 80 -7.26 -7.33 5.20
N ARG A 81 -7.71 -6.30 5.91
CA ARG A 81 -7.52 -4.89 5.60
C ARG A 81 -6.56 -4.24 6.58
N PHE A 82 -5.77 -3.31 6.10
CA PHE A 82 -4.88 -2.48 6.89
C PHE A 82 -4.80 -1.08 6.27
N ASP A 83 -4.66 -0.07 7.11
CA ASP A 83 -4.57 1.33 6.68
C ASP A 83 -3.13 1.72 6.30
N ALA A 84 -2.97 2.95 5.86
CA ALA A 84 -1.67 3.52 5.52
C ALA A 84 -0.71 3.56 6.71
N GLN A 85 -1.21 3.77 7.93
CA GLN A 85 -0.39 3.81 9.14
C GLN A 85 0.23 2.45 9.42
N TYR A 86 -0.57 1.39 9.34
CA TYR A 86 -0.09 0.03 9.55
C TYR A 86 0.83 -0.42 8.40
N LEU A 87 0.58 0.04 7.17
CA LEU A 87 1.50 -0.16 6.06
C LEU A 87 2.86 0.50 6.30
N ALA A 88 2.86 1.77 6.74
CA ALA A 88 4.07 2.47 7.14
C ALA A 88 4.82 1.71 8.23
N TRP A 89 4.09 1.29 9.27
CA TRP A 89 4.62 0.55 10.40
C TRP A 89 5.29 -0.76 9.96
N LEU A 90 4.66 -1.53 9.06
CA LEU A 90 5.23 -2.77 8.51
C LEU A 90 6.51 -2.53 7.71
N VAL A 91 6.60 -1.40 7.00
CA VAL A 91 7.79 -1.03 6.20
C VAL A 91 8.93 -0.53 7.09
N GLU A 92 8.62 0.19 8.16
CA GLU A 92 9.61 0.76 9.07
C GLU A 92 10.20 -0.27 10.05
N HIS A 93 9.46 -1.33 10.38
CA HIS A 93 9.90 -2.32 11.36
C HIS A 93 10.56 -3.50 10.69
N ARG A 94 11.78 -3.82 11.14
CA ARG A 94 12.40 -5.12 10.88
C ARG A 94 11.87 -6.15 11.85
N ARG A 95 11.99 -7.43 11.49
CA ARG A 95 11.57 -8.56 12.33
C ARG A 95 12.15 -8.49 13.75
N GLU A 96 13.39 -7.99 13.86
CA GLU A 96 14.17 -7.90 15.10
C GLU A 96 13.65 -6.80 16.04
N ASP A 97 13.02 -5.76 15.50
CA ASP A 97 12.54 -4.58 16.24
C ASP A 97 11.03 -4.60 16.49
N ALA A 98 10.33 -5.61 15.95
CA ALA A 98 8.90 -5.74 16.06
C ALA A 98 8.48 -6.23 17.46
N PRO A 99 7.42 -5.68 18.07
CA PRO A 99 6.87 -6.20 19.32
C PRO A 99 6.54 -7.70 19.18
N PRO A 100 6.71 -8.53 20.23
CA PRO A 100 6.54 -9.99 20.12
C PRO A 100 5.21 -10.43 19.49
N ARG A 101 4.12 -9.69 19.75
CA ARG A 101 2.79 -9.95 19.19
C ARG A 101 2.67 -9.69 17.69
N GLU A 102 3.55 -8.88 17.10
CA GLU A 102 3.56 -8.54 15.68
C GLU A 102 4.76 -9.14 14.93
N ALA A 103 5.78 -9.68 15.63
CA ALA A 103 7.01 -10.19 15.02
C ALA A 103 6.77 -11.22 13.90
N LYS A 104 5.77 -12.09 14.07
CA LYS A 104 5.37 -13.05 13.04
C LYS A 104 4.79 -12.36 11.79
N LYS A 105 3.97 -11.32 11.98
CA LYS A 105 3.37 -10.56 10.87
C LYS A 105 4.45 -9.83 10.08
N VAL A 106 5.40 -9.19 10.76
CA VAL A 106 6.55 -8.54 10.14
C VAL A 106 7.41 -9.55 9.38
N ALA A 107 7.72 -10.70 9.98
CA ALA A 107 8.47 -11.75 9.30
C ALA A 107 7.79 -12.19 7.98
N ARG A 108 6.47 -12.44 8.02
CA ARG A 108 5.71 -12.81 6.82
C ARG A 108 5.71 -11.72 5.76
N PHE A 109 5.55 -10.46 6.19
CA PHE A 109 5.61 -9.32 5.30
C PHE A 109 6.97 -9.23 4.60
N SER A 110 8.07 -9.34 5.34
CA SER A 110 9.44 -9.36 4.80
C SER A 110 9.69 -10.53 3.83
N GLU A 111 8.98 -11.64 4.00
CA GLU A 111 9.01 -12.79 3.09
C GLU A 111 8.09 -12.63 1.86
N GLY A 112 7.47 -11.47 1.67
CA GLY A 112 6.56 -11.23 0.55
C GLY A 112 5.23 -11.99 0.68
N ARG A 113 4.75 -12.23 1.91
CA ARG A 113 3.50 -12.95 2.18
C ARG A 113 2.50 -12.10 2.97
N CYS A 114 1.23 -12.45 2.85
CA CYS A 114 0.19 -11.88 3.68
C CYS A 114 0.49 -12.09 5.17
N ILE A 115 0.28 -11.04 5.96
CA ILE A 115 0.50 -11.02 7.41
C ILE A 115 -0.46 -11.92 8.20
N ASN A 116 -1.59 -12.33 7.61
CA ASN A 116 -2.42 -13.39 8.21
C ASN A 116 -1.66 -14.71 8.08
N GLU A 117 -1.37 -15.36 9.21
CA GLU A 117 -0.59 -16.61 9.30
C GLU A 117 -1.22 -17.74 8.48
N GLU A 118 -2.54 -17.78 8.40
CA GLU A 118 -3.29 -18.81 7.67
C GLU A 118 -3.39 -18.52 6.17
N CYS A 119 -3.00 -17.33 5.72
CA CYS A 119 -3.14 -16.91 4.33
C CYS A 119 -1.85 -17.09 3.55
N SER A 120 -1.93 -17.78 2.40
CA SER A 120 -0.80 -18.00 1.49
C SER A 120 -0.72 -16.98 0.34
N SER A 121 -1.47 -15.88 0.38
CA SER A 121 -1.39 -14.84 -0.65
C SER A 121 -0.02 -14.15 -0.62
N THR A 122 0.60 -14.01 -1.78
CA THR A 122 1.82 -13.22 -2.01
C THR A 122 1.53 -11.86 -2.66
N GLU A 123 0.25 -11.54 -2.84
CA GLU A 123 -0.20 -10.28 -3.42
C GLU A 123 -1.14 -9.52 -2.48
N TRP A 124 -1.13 -8.20 -2.63
CA TRP A 124 -2.08 -7.26 -2.02
C TRP A 124 -2.74 -6.38 -3.08
N MET A 125 -3.95 -5.93 -2.75
CA MET A 125 -4.65 -4.87 -3.44
C MET A 125 -4.47 -3.58 -2.63
N LEU A 126 -3.84 -2.56 -3.20
CA LEU A 126 -3.81 -1.22 -2.62
C LEU A 126 -4.94 -0.38 -3.22
N TYR A 127 -5.59 0.41 -2.38
CA TYR A 127 -6.69 1.28 -2.75
C TYR A 127 -6.41 2.69 -2.28
N TRP A 128 -6.67 3.64 -3.17
CA TRP A 128 -6.74 5.06 -2.87
C TRP A 128 -8.17 5.56 -2.97
N ARG A 129 -8.64 6.24 -1.93
CA ARG A 129 -9.92 6.94 -1.89
C ARG A 129 -9.69 8.42 -1.58
N PRO A 130 -10.21 9.35 -2.39
CA PRO A 130 -10.20 10.76 -2.05
C PRO A 130 -11.10 10.99 -0.83
N ARG A 131 -10.85 12.07 -0.06
CA ARG A 131 -11.76 12.45 1.03
C ARG A 131 -13.14 12.69 0.43
N LEU A 132 -14.14 11.97 0.93
CA LEU A 132 -15.53 12.38 0.77
C LEU A 132 -15.66 13.75 1.43
N ARG A 133 -16.08 14.76 0.66
CA ARG A 133 -16.43 16.07 1.18
C ARG A 133 -17.69 15.98 2.01
#